data_AF-A0A365NBN8-F1
#
_entry.id   AF-A0A365NBN8-F1
#
_cell.length_a   1.000
_cell.length_b   1.000
_cell.length_c   1.000
_cell.angle_alpha   90.00
_cell.angle_beta   90.00
_cell.angle_gamma   90.00
#
_symmetry.space_group_name_H-M   'P 1'
#
loop_
_entity.id
_entity.type
_entity.pdbx_description
1 polymer ?
#
loop_
_entity_poly.entity_id
_entity_poly.type
_entity_poly.pdbx_seq_one_letter_code
_entity_poly.pdbx_strand_id
1 'polypeptide(L)'
;MVPSQQDIFCSSRHIDCILPDESLLLPRLLCLHGGGTNALIFHAQCRAIRARLDKTFRFVFINAPYFSHPGPDVESVYAEWIPFRSWKRPGYAFDNDSSQFSFTDEEEIEKIDQCLATAMNRDDEAGGRGPWVGLLGFSQGANMAASLLRRQQTRKKDAQLGAPTAAVLEANFRFAVLMAGCGPLLWMRYDVTGDELGREKYERLYLPTLHVHGLRDERIAKHRELVQFCRADTARVLEWDGDHRIPIKSADVAKLVDGIILTAKETGVFLK
;
A
#
# COMPACT_ATOMS: atom_id res chain seq x y z
N MET A 1 -66.85 -13.45 0.58
CA MET A 1 -66.61 -14.62 1.45
C MET A 1 -66.49 -15.84 0.55
N VAL A 2 -65.28 -16.30 0.25
CA VAL A 2 -65.05 -17.61 -0.38
C VAL A 2 -63.68 -18.13 0.07
N PRO A 3 -63.59 -19.34 0.67
CA PRO A 3 -62.33 -19.98 1.03
C PRO A 3 -61.90 -21.10 0.06
N SER A 4 -60.57 -21.13 -0.16
CA SER A 4 -59.59 -22.23 -0.10
C SER A 4 -59.55 -23.44 -1.05
N GLN A 5 -58.27 -23.73 -1.36
CA GLN A 5 -57.53 -24.98 -1.65
C GLN A 5 -57.36 -25.48 -3.10
N GLN A 6 -56.06 -25.59 -3.43
CA GLN A 6 -55.39 -26.51 -4.34
C GLN A 6 -55.45 -26.27 -5.87
N ASP A 7 -54.27 -25.91 -6.38
CA ASP A 7 -53.51 -26.62 -7.42
C ASP A 7 -53.20 -25.93 -8.77
N ILE A 8 -51.92 -26.12 -9.13
CA ILE A 8 -51.23 -26.02 -10.43
C ILE A 8 -50.72 -24.64 -10.90
N PHE A 9 -49.44 -24.33 -10.63
CA PHE A 9 -48.35 -24.51 -11.61
C PHE A 9 -46.96 -24.21 -11.02
N CYS A 10 -46.07 -25.18 -11.24
CA CYS A 10 -44.64 -25.13 -11.04
C CYS A 10 -44.00 -23.98 -11.83
N SER A 11 -43.15 -23.18 -11.19
CA SER A 11 -42.12 -22.40 -11.91
C SER A 11 -40.91 -22.20 -10.99
N SER A 12 -39.86 -22.96 -11.29
CA SER A 12 -38.44 -22.62 -11.09
C SER A 12 -38.07 -21.97 -9.74
N ARG A 13 -37.70 -22.81 -8.76
CA ARG A 13 -36.70 -22.40 -7.78
C ARG A 13 -35.38 -22.22 -8.54
N HIS A 14 -35.13 -21.01 -9.01
CA HIS A 14 -33.75 -20.58 -9.21
C HIS A 14 -33.13 -20.51 -7.83
N ILE A 15 -32.48 -21.61 -7.43
CA ILE A 15 -31.37 -21.52 -6.50
C ILE A 15 -30.34 -20.72 -7.27
N ASP A 16 -30.32 -19.41 -7.10
CA ASP A 16 -29.12 -18.65 -7.37
C ASP A 16 -28.06 -19.25 -6.45
N CYS A 17 -27.27 -20.17 -7.00
CA CYS A 17 -25.99 -20.51 -6.43
C CYS A 17 -25.25 -19.18 -6.36
N ILE A 18 -25.26 -18.54 -5.19
CA ILE A 18 -24.39 -17.41 -4.89
C ILE A 18 -22.98 -18.01 -4.99
N LEU A 19 -22.42 -17.97 -6.20
CA LEU A 19 -21.03 -18.35 -6.40
C LEU A 19 -20.23 -17.45 -5.46
N PRO A 20 -19.34 -18.02 -4.64
CA PRO A 20 -18.52 -17.23 -3.74
C PRO A 20 -17.77 -16.19 -4.58
N ASP A 21 -17.76 -14.94 -4.10
CA ASP A 21 -17.03 -13.86 -4.76
C ASP A 21 -15.56 -14.25 -4.90
N GLU A 22 -15.17 -14.68 -6.10
CA GLU A 22 -13.81 -15.16 -6.38
C GLU A 22 -12.74 -14.09 -6.09
N SER A 23 -13.14 -12.81 -6.04
CA SER A 23 -12.24 -11.71 -5.66
C SER A 23 -11.68 -11.86 -4.24
N LEU A 24 -12.40 -12.57 -3.36
CA LEU A 24 -11.97 -12.84 -1.97
C LEU A 24 -10.76 -13.78 -1.90
N LEU A 25 -10.52 -14.57 -2.95
CA LEU A 25 -9.38 -15.50 -3.03
C LEU A 25 -8.16 -14.87 -3.72
N LEU A 26 -8.29 -13.69 -4.33
CA LEU A 26 -7.19 -13.05 -5.04
C LEU A 26 -6.08 -12.58 -4.10
N PRO A 27 -4.80 -12.61 -4.54
CA PRO A 27 -3.71 -11.98 -3.83
C PRO A 27 -4.03 -10.52 -3.48
N ARG A 28 -3.72 -10.11 -2.25
CA ARG A 28 -4.11 -8.83 -1.69
C ARG A 28 -3.00 -7.80 -1.72
N LEU A 29 -3.34 -6.60 -2.18
CA LEU A 29 -2.50 -5.40 -2.12
C LEU A 29 -3.07 -4.43 -1.08
N LEU A 30 -2.26 -4.13 -0.06
CA LEU A 30 -2.60 -3.11 0.92
C LEU A 30 -2.23 -1.72 0.38
N CYS A 31 -3.21 -0.83 0.27
CA CYS A 31 -3.11 0.42 -0.47
C CYS A 31 -3.03 1.62 0.48
N LEU A 32 -1.88 2.32 0.46
CA LEU A 32 -1.54 3.45 1.32
C LEU A 32 -1.63 4.78 0.56
N HIS A 33 -2.59 5.62 0.95
CA HIS A 33 -2.86 6.90 0.28
C HIS A 33 -1.78 7.97 0.53
N GLY A 34 -1.79 9.05 -0.25
CA GLY A 34 -0.91 10.22 -0.02
C GLY A 34 -1.33 11.06 1.19
N GLY A 35 -0.43 11.86 1.75
CA GLY A 35 -0.77 12.75 2.86
C GLY A 35 -1.82 13.78 2.45
N GLY A 36 -2.78 14.07 3.32
CA GLY A 36 -3.88 14.99 3.01
C GLY A 36 -4.94 14.41 2.08
N THR A 37 -5.04 13.08 1.99
CA THR A 37 -6.10 12.35 1.28
C THR A 37 -6.71 11.31 2.21
N ASN A 38 -7.44 10.32 1.68
CA ASN A 38 -7.94 9.20 2.46
C ASN A 38 -8.13 7.97 1.55
N ALA A 39 -8.55 6.85 2.15
CA ALA A 39 -8.80 5.59 1.46
C ALA A 39 -9.79 5.73 0.29
N LEU A 40 -10.86 6.53 0.46
CA LEU A 40 -11.90 6.72 -0.54
C LEU A 40 -11.37 7.49 -1.77
N ILE A 41 -10.65 8.58 -1.52
CA ILE A 41 -10.01 9.37 -2.58
C ILE A 41 -8.98 8.50 -3.30
N PHE A 42 -8.14 7.77 -2.58
CA PHE A 42 -7.10 6.94 -3.21
C PHE A 42 -7.69 5.79 -4.03
N HIS A 43 -8.80 5.20 -3.58
CA HIS A 43 -9.58 4.24 -4.36
C HIS A 43 -10.06 4.85 -5.69
N ALA A 44 -10.57 6.08 -5.68
CA ALA A 44 -11.01 6.79 -6.89
C ALA A 44 -9.83 7.18 -7.81
N GLN A 45 -8.71 7.61 -7.24
CA GLN A 45 -7.49 7.92 -7.99
C GLN A 45 -6.91 6.66 -8.68
N CYS A 46 -7.01 5.50 -8.04
CA CYS A 46 -6.56 4.21 -8.57
C CYS A 46 -7.54 3.54 -9.56
N ARG A 47 -8.65 4.20 -9.95
CA ARG A 47 -9.71 3.57 -10.78
C ARG A 47 -9.21 2.88 -12.04
N ALA A 48 -8.27 3.50 -12.76
CA ALA A 48 -7.80 2.99 -14.05
C ALA A 48 -6.89 1.76 -13.89
N ILE A 49 -6.06 1.74 -12.85
CA ILE A 49 -5.20 0.61 -12.50
C ILE A 49 -6.07 -0.55 -12.01
N ARG A 50 -6.99 -0.27 -11.08
CA ARG A 50 -7.95 -1.25 -10.54
C ARG A 50 -8.75 -1.93 -11.65
N ALA A 51 -9.29 -1.17 -12.60
CA ALA A 51 -10.09 -1.72 -13.70
C ALA A 51 -9.33 -2.73 -14.58
N ARG A 52 -8.00 -2.72 -14.58
CA ARG A 52 -7.17 -3.67 -15.35
C ARG A 52 -6.61 -4.82 -14.50
N LEU A 53 -6.73 -4.73 -13.18
CA LEU A 53 -6.12 -5.66 -12.23
C LEU A 53 -7.15 -6.29 -11.26
N ASP A 54 -8.45 -6.01 -11.41
CA ASP A 54 -9.51 -6.47 -10.51
C ASP A 54 -9.71 -7.99 -10.51
N LYS A 55 -9.27 -8.68 -11.57
CA LYS A 55 -9.22 -10.15 -11.65
C LYS A 55 -7.91 -10.75 -11.20
N THR A 56 -6.89 -9.92 -10.95
CA THR A 56 -5.54 -10.34 -10.59
C THR A 56 -5.25 -10.09 -9.11
N PHE A 57 -5.70 -8.96 -8.58
CA PHE A 57 -5.47 -8.54 -7.21
C PHE A 57 -6.75 -8.04 -6.57
N ARG A 58 -6.89 -8.32 -5.27
CA ARG A 58 -7.81 -7.62 -4.39
C ARG A 58 -7.09 -6.41 -3.78
N PHE A 59 -7.65 -5.22 -3.95
CA PHE A 59 -7.09 -3.98 -3.43
C PHE A 59 -7.79 -3.58 -2.14
N VAL A 60 -7.03 -3.39 -1.06
CA VAL A 60 -7.57 -2.98 0.24
C VAL A 60 -7.03 -1.61 0.60
N PHE A 61 -7.89 -0.59 0.53
CA PHE A 61 -7.56 0.81 0.79
C PHE A 61 -7.79 1.16 2.25
N ILE A 62 -6.82 1.81 2.88
CA ILE A 62 -6.85 2.06 4.31
C ILE A 62 -6.59 3.52 4.62
N ASN A 63 -7.13 3.98 5.75
CA ASN A 63 -6.92 5.34 6.23
C ASN A 63 -5.71 5.38 7.16
N ALA A 64 -4.84 6.37 6.96
CA ALA A 64 -3.78 6.70 7.89
C ALA A 64 -4.36 7.20 9.24
N PRO A 65 -3.59 7.11 10.35
CA PRO A 65 -4.15 7.30 11.69
C PRO A 65 -4.44 8.76 12.06
N TYR A 66 -3.76 9.73 11.45
CA TYR A 66 -3.90 11.14 11.84
C TYR A 66 -4.86 11.91 10.95
N PHE A 67 -5.68 12.79 11.53
CA PHE A 67 -6.39 13.82 10.77
C PHE A 67 -5.39 14.83 10.20
N SER A 68 -5.71 15.39 9.03
CA SER A 68 -4.89 16.45 8.41
C SER A 68 -5.75 17.43 7.62
N HIS A 69 -5.11 18.50 7.14
CA HIS A 69 -5.64 19.32 6.05
C HIS A 69 -5.55 18.55 4.72
N PRO A 70 -6.35 18.93 3.69
CA PRO A 70 -6.19 18.37 2.35
C PRO A 70 -4.79 18.64 1.81
N GLY A 71 -4.29 17.71 0.99
CA GLY A 71 -3.03 17.89 0.27
C GLY A 71 -3.16 18.94 -0.85
N PRO A 72 -2.04 19.43 -1.40
CA PRO A 72 -2.06 20.24 -2.61
C PRO A 72 -2.87 19.55 -3.71
N ASP A 73 -3.68 20.31 -4.45
CA ASP A 73 -4.59 19.87 -5.52
C ASP A 73 -5.78 18.98 -5.10
N VAL A 74 -5.79 18.43 -3.88
CA VAL A 74 -6.89 17.57 -3.39
C VAL A 74 -8.17 18.37 -3.20
N GLU A 75 -8.06 19.55 -2.60
CA GLU A 75 -9.20 20.39 -2.26
C GLU A 75 -10.04 20.78 -3.49
N SER A 76 -9.41 20.97 -4.65
CA SER A 76 -10.10 21.37 -5.88
C SER A 76 -11.13 20.37 -6.40
N VAL A 77 -10.95 19.07 -6.10
CA VAL A 77 -11.79 17.97 -6.62
C VAL A 77 -12.49 17.19 -5.50
N TYR A 78 -11.87 17.12 -4.32
CA TYR A 78 -12.26 16.23 -3.24
C TYR A 78 -12.52 16.97 -1.91
N ALA A 79 -12.82 18.28 -1.94
CA ALA A 79 -13.10 19.09 -0.75
C ALA A 79 -14.12 18.44 0.20
N GLU A 80 -15.17 17.83 -0.35
CA GLU A 80 -16.26 17.22 0.43
C GLU A 80 -15.97 15.77 0.86
N TRP A 81 -14.86 15.18 0.40
CA TRP A 81 -14.51 13.77 0.66
C TRP A 81 -13.70 13.67 1.94
N ILE A 82 -14.24 14.24 3.02
CA ILE A 82 -13.64 14.28 4.36
C ILE A 82 -13.91 12.99 5.15
N PRO A 83 -13.11 12.69 6.20
CA PRO A 83 -11.94 13.42 6.68
C PRO A 83 -10.66 13.12 5.88
N PHE A 84 -9.76 14.11 5.78
CA PHE A 84 -8.41 13.92 5.26
C PHE A 84 -7.47 13.36 6.33
N ARG A 85 -6.48 12.59 5.87
CA ARG A 85 -5.61 11.75 6.70
C ARG A 85 -4.14 11.92 6.34
N SER A 86 -3.27 11.71 7.32
CA SER A 86 -1.81 11.68 7.18
C SER A 86 -1.21 10.49 7.93
N TRP A 87 -0.15 9.92 7.35
CA TRP A 87 0.68 8.87 7.96
C TRP A 87 1.63 9.41 9.02
N LYS A 88 1.89 10.72 8.98
CA LYS A 88 2.71 11.43 9.96
C LYS A 88 1.87 12.27 10.89
N ARG A 89 2.29 12.39 12.15
CA ARG A 89 1.70 13.23 13.19
C ARG A 89 1.58 14.70 12.71
N PRO A 90 0.46 15.39 13.00
CA PRO A 90 0.34 16.81 12.72
C PRO A 90 1.45 17.62 13.41
N GLY A 91 2.00 18.62 12.72
CA GLY A 91 3.10 19.44 13.23
C GLY A 91 4.50 18.89 12.96
N TYR A 92 4.64 17.73 12.31
CA TYR A 92 5.93 17.24 11.83
C TYR A 92 6.47 18.15 10.71
N ALA A 93 7.47 18.99 11.02
CA ALA A 93 8.25 19.67 10.00
C ALA A 93 9.23 18.66 9.37
N PHE A 94 9.45 18.74 8.06
CA PHE A 94 10.66 18.13 7.49
C PHE A 94 11.82 18.92 8.09
N ASP A 95 12.43 18.41 9.16
CA ASP A 95 13.72 18.92 9.58
C ASP A 95 14.65 18.76 8.37
N ASN A 96 15.17 19.88 7.88
CA ASN A 96 16.21 19.93 6.85
C ASN A 96 17.53 19.31 7.32
N ASP A 97 17.53 18.62 8.46
CA ASP A 97 18.71 17.96 8.97
C ASP A 97 18.97 16.68 8.17
N SER A 98 20.18 16.63 7.62
CA SER A 98 20.82 15.64 6.77
C SER A 98 20.84 14.18 7.28
N SER A 99 20.01 13.84 8.27
CA SER A 99 19.84 12.48 8.75
C SER A 99 19.20 11.61 7.66
N GLN A 100 19.88 10.54 7.28
CA GLN A 100 19.44 9.58 6.25
C GLN A 100 18.11 8.86 6.57
N PHE A 101 17.45 9.18 7.70
CA PHE A 101 16.18 8.61 8.16
C PHE A 101 15.38 9.66 8.92
N SER A 102 14.07 9.73 8.64
CA SER A 102 13.11 10.43 9.49
C SER A 102 12.68 9.42 10.57
N PHE A 103 13.11 9.65 11.82
CA PHE A 103 12.75 8.80 12.95
C PHE A 103 11.26 8.92 13.26
N THR A 104 10.61 7.77 13.42
CA THR A 104 9.21 7.64 13.82
C THR A 104 9.19 7.25 15.30
N ASP A 105 8.47 8.01 16.12
CA ASP A 105 8.35 7.70 17.55
C ASP A 105 7.54 6.41 17.78
N GLU A 106 7.74 5.75 18.94
CA GLU A 106 7.09 4.47 19.26
C GLU A 106 5.56 4.55 19.17
N GLU A 107 4.95 5.62 19.68
CA GLU A 107 3.50 5.84 19.63
C GLU A 107 2.97 5.98 18.19
N GLU A 108 3.72 6.63 17.30
CA GLU A 108 3.40 6.75 15.88
C GLU A 108 3.52 5.39 15.17
N ILE A 109 4.56 4.61 15.47
CA ILE A 109 4.71 3.24 14.98
C ILE A 109 3.50 2.38 15.42
N GLU A 110 3.14 2.43 16.70
CA GLU A 110 2.00 1.67 17.24
C GLU A 110 0.68 2.05 16.58
N LYS A 111 0.41 3.35 16.38
CA LYS A 111 -0.80 3.81 15.69
C LYS A 111 -0.86 3.36 14.24
N ILE A 112 0.26 3.38 13.54
CA ILE A 112 0.38 2.84 12.19
C ILE A 112 0.10 1.34 12.20
N ASP A 113 0.71 0.58 13.10
CA ASP A 113 0.51 -0.87 13.19
C ASP A 113 -0.93 -1.23 13.53
N GLN A 114 -1.58 -0.50 14.44
CA GLN A 114 -2.99 -0.69 14.78
C GLN A 114 -3.91 -0.44 13.58
N CYS A 115 -3.67 0.61 12.78
CA CYS A 115 -4.51 0.89 11.61
C CYS A 115 -4.33 -0.17 10.51
N LEU A 116 -3.11 -0.66 10.30
CA LEU A 116 -2.80 -1.74 9.37
C LEU A 116 -3.48 -3.05 9.81
N ALA A 117 -3.29 -3.45 11.06
CA ALA A 117 -3.87 -4.67 11.63
C ALA A 117 -5.40 -4.63 11.59
N THR A 118 -6.00 -3.51 12.00
CA THR A 118 -7.46 -3.34 11.98
C THR A 118 -8.01 -3.51 10.57
N ALA A 119 -7.36 -2.91 9.56
CA ALA A 119 -7.84 -3.01 8.18
C ALA A 119 -7.66 -4.42 7.61
N MET A 120 -6.54 -5.08 7.90
CA MET A 120 -6.30 -6.45 7.46
C MET A 120 -7.31 -7.42 8.08
N ASN A 121 -7.54 -7.32 9.40
CA ASN A 121 -8.51 -8.14 10.12
C ASN A 121 -9.93 -7.92 9.59
N ARG A 122 -10.32 -6.67 9.32
CA ARG A 122 -11.64 -6.38 8.71
C ARG A 122 -11.80 -7.00 7.33
N ASP A 123 -10.76 -7.02 6.52
CA ASP A 123 -10.81 -7.68 5.20
C ASP A 123 -10.89 -9.21 5.34
N ASP A 124 -10.19 -9.79 6.31
CA ASP A 124 -10.31 -11.21 6.65
C ASP A 124 -11.73 -11.56 7.17
N GLU A 125 -12.30 -10.73 8.06
CA GLU A 125 -13.66 -10.85 8.57
C GLU A 125 -14.71 -10.71 7.46
N ALA A 126 -14.44 -9.86 6.46
CA ALA A 126 -15.26 -9.71 5.26
C ALA A 126 -15.13 -10.89 4.27
N GLY A 127 -14.37 -11.94 4.63
CA GLY A 127 -14.22 -13.15 3.83
C GLY A 127 -12.98 -13.19 2.95
N GLY A 128 -12.10 -12.20 3.01
CA GLY A 128 -10.81 -12.22 2.33
C GLY A 128 -9.97 -13.42 2.79
N ARG A 129 -9.46 -14.20 1.83
CA ARG A 129 -8.64 -15.40 2.10
C ARG A 129 -7.38 -15.46 1.26
N GLY A 130 -7.28 -14.65 0.20
CA GLY A 130 -6.04 -14.56 -0.58
C GLY A 130 -4.85 -14.08 0.27
N PRO A 131 -3.60 -14.40 -0.08
CA PRO A 131 -2.46 -13.94 0.71
C PRO A 131 -2.25 -12.42 0.57
N TRP A 132 -1.83 -11.75 1.63
CA TRP A 132 -1.26 -10.39 1.54
C TRP A 132 0.10 -10.47 0.85
N VAL A 133 0.21 -9.94 -0.37
CA VAL A 133 1.40 -10.12 -1.21
C VAL A 133 2.17 -8.86 -1.51
N GLY A 134 1.56 -7.69 -1.39
CA GLY A 134 2.25 -6.46 -1.72
C GLY A 134 1.63 -5.22 -1.13
N LEU A 135 2.40 -4.15 -1.21
CA LEU A 135 2.01 -2.80 -0.82
C LEU A 135 1.88 -1.94 -2.07
N LEU A 136 0.88 -1.06 -2.10
CA LEU A 136 0.72 -0.06 -3.14
C LEU A 136 0.59 1.29 -2.47
N GLY A 137 1.55 2.18 -2.68
CA GLY A 137 1.59 3.48 -2.01
C GLY A 137 1.68 4.64 -2.99
N PHE A 138 1.10 5.78 -2.62
CA PHE A 138 1.27 7.05 -3.32
C PHE A 138 1.84 8.14 -2.40
N SER A 139 2.80 8.93 -2.88
CA SER A 139 3.38 10.07 -2.16
C SER A 139 3.86 9.68 -0.75
N GLN A 140 3.30 10.26 0.31
CA GLN A 140 3.57 9.86 1.70
C GLN A 140 3.32 8.35 1.95
N GLY A 141 2.28 7.78 1.36
CA GLY A 141 1.98 6.35 1.43
C GLY A 141 2.97 5.46 0.67
N ALA A 142 3.63 5.97 -0.38
CA ALA A 142 4.72 5.25 -1.06
C ALA A 142 5.96 5.17 -0.17
N ASN A 143 6.32 6.28 0.48
CA ASN A 143 7.39 6.27 1.47
C ASN A 143 7.08 5.30 2.64
N MET A 144 5.84 5.32 3.15
CA MET A 144 5.39 4.38 4.19
C MET A 144 5.47 2.92 3.71
N ALA A 145 5.00 2.62 2.49
CA ALA A 145 5.05 1.27 1.92
C ALA A 145 6.48 0.73 1.85
N ALA A 146 7.42 1.54 1.34
CA ALA A 146 8.82 1.15 1.27
C ALA A 146 9.43 0.91 2.66
N SER A 147 9.09 1.77 3.63
CA SER A 147 9.58 1.70 5.01
C SER A 147 9.03 0.47 5.75
N LEU A 148 7.75 0.14 5.57
CA LEU A 148 7.12 -1.07 6.10
C LEU A 148 7.72 -2.34 5.48
N LEU A 149 7.98 -2.34 4.17
CA LEU A 149 8.59 -3.47 3.48
C LEU A 149 10.01 -3.73 3.99
N ARG A 150 10.80 -2.66 4.19
CA ARG A 150 12.14 -2.74 4.82
C ARG A 150 12.05 -3.22 6.26
N ARG A 151 11.10 -2.73 7.06
CA ARG A 151 10.90 -3.22 8.43
C ARG A 151 10.63 -4.71 8.47
N GLN A 152 9.75 -5.21 7.60
CA GLN A 152 9.45 -6.65 7.52
C GLN A 152 10.70 -7.46 7.13
N GLN A 153 11.50 -6.95 6.19
CA GLN A 153 12.76 -7.56 5.77
C GLN A 153 13.70 -7.75 6.96
N THR A 154 13.94 -6.70 7.74
CA THR A 154 14.83 -6.77 8.91
C THR A 154 14.26 -7.70 9.98
N ARG A 155 12.98 -7.60 10.31
CA ARG A 155 12.35 -8.48 11.31
C ARG A 155 12.41 -9.97 10.94
N LYS A 156 12.28 -10.31 9.64
CA LYS A 156 12.44 -11.70 9.18
C LYS A 156 13.87 -12.22 9.37
N LYS A 157 14.86 -11.37 9.12
CA LYS A 157 16.27 -11.69 9.36
C LYS A 157 16.52 -11.91 10.86
N ASP A 158 15.98 -11.05 11.71
CA ASP A 158 16.08 -11.18 13.18
C ASP A 158 15.46 -12.49 13.68
N ALA A 159 14.26 -12.83 13.19
CA ALA A 159 13.60 -14.09 13.53
C ALA A 159 14.40 -15.32 13.08
N GLN A 160 15.05 -15.26 11.91
CA GLN A 160 15.94 -16.33 11.44
C GLN A 160 17.20 -16.47 12.30
N LEU A 161 17.64 -15.39 12.94
CA LEU A 161 18.77 -15.37 13.87
C LEU A 161 18.37 -15.70 15.32
N GLY A 162 17.09 -16.04 15.57
CA GLY A 162 16.59 -16.40 16.90
C GLY A 162 16.37 -15.22 17.84
N ALA A 163 16.37 -13.98 17.33
CA ALA A 163 16.09 -12.80 18.14
C ALA A 163 14.58 -12.72 18.49
N PRO A 164 14.22 -12.25 19.70
CA PRO A 164 12.82 -11.98 20.05
C PRO A 164 12.25 -10.96 19.07
N THR A 165 11.20 -11.33 18.33
CA THR A 165 10.49 -10.41 17.46
C THR A 165 9.08 -10.20 18.02
N ALA A 166 8.70 -8.96 18.28
CA ALA A 166 7.29 -8.63 18.54
C ALA A 166 6.46 -9.08 17.33
N ALA A 167 5.26 -9.63 17.59
CA ALA A 167 4.38 -10.16 16.55
C ALA A 167 4.16 -9.10 15.46
N VAL A 168 4.79 -9.34 14.32
CA VAL A 168 4.64 -8.52 13.12
C VAL A 168 3.20 -8.67 12.65
N LEU A 169 2.65 -7.65 11.98
CA LEU A 169 1.55 -7.86 11.04
C LEU A 169 1.79 -9.19 10.33
N GLU A 170 0.90 -10.18 10.47
CA GLU A 170 1.10 -11.53 9.93
C GLU A 170 1.17 -11.57 8.38
N ALA A 171 1.22 -10.41 7.74
CA ALA A 171 1.44 -10.26 6.31
C ALA A 171 2.83 -10.76 5.89
N ASN A 172 2.84 -11.35 4.68
CA ASN A 172 4.05 -11.69 3.96
C ASN A 172 4.15 -10.82 2.71
N PHE A 173 4.33 -9.51 2.88
CA PHE A 173 4.51 -8.61 1.74
C PHE A 173 5.79 -8.98 0.98
N ARG A 174 5.63 -9.25 -0.32
CA ARG A 174 6.72 -9.72 -1.18
C ARG A 174 7.28 -8.60 -2.06
N PHE A 175 6.48 -7.59 -2.35
CA PHE A 175 6.90 -6.44 -3.14
C PHE A 175 6.14 -5.15 -2.77
N ALA A 176 6.61 -4.01 -3.26
CA ALA A 176 5.88 -2.75 -3.18
C ALA A 176 5.84 -1.98 -4.51
N VAL A 177 4.72 -1.32 -4.77
CA VAL A 177 4.53 -0.36 -5.87
C VAL A 177 4.53 1.03 -5.27
N LEU A 178 5.50 1.85 -5.65
CA LEU A 178 5.86 3.11 -5.00
C LEU A 178 5.65 4.26 -5.99
N MET A 179 4.47 4.89 -5.95
CA MET A 179 4.13 5.98 -6.86
C MET A 179 4.44 7.33 -6.23
N ALA A 180 5.29 8.13 -6.88
CA ALA A 180 5.67 9.48 -6.41
C ALA A 180 6.16 9.53 -4.94
N GLY A 181 6.81 8.46 -4.45
CA GLY A 181 7.34 8.40 -3.09
C GLY A 181 8.67 9.14 -2.97
N CYS A 182 8.85 9.94 -1.91
CA CYS A 182 10.10 10.63 -1.62
C CYS A 182 10.95 9.85 -0.60
N GLY A 183 12.27 9.97 -0.66
CA GLY A 183 13.18 9.57 0.42
C GLY A 183 13.33 10.67 1.50
N PRO A 184 14.04 10.39 2.62
CA PRO A 184 14.57 9.08 3.00
C PRO A 184 13.49 8.11 3.49
N LEU A 185 13.85 6.83 3.65
CA LEU A 185 12.97 5.86 4.35
C LEU A 185 12.73 6.29 5.81
N LEU A 186 11.57 5.91 6.34
CA LEU A 186 11.25 6.11 7.75
C LEU A 186 11.88 5.01 8.59
N TRP A 187 12.40 5.40 9.75
CA TRP A 187 12.87 4.45 10.73
C TRP A 187 11.68 3.92 11.53
N MET A 188 11.19 2.74 11.15
CA MET A 188 9.96 2.13 11.69
C MET A 188 10.24 1.09 12.79
N ARG A 189 11.30 1.27 13.59
CA ARG A 189 11.68 0.38 14.70
C ARG A 189 12.05 1.18 15.94
N TYR A 190 11.59 0.75 17.10
CA TYR A 190 12.01 1.33 18.38
C TYR A 190 12.80 0.33 19.24
N ASP A 191 12.83 -0.93 18.80
CA ASP A 191 13.45 -2.07 19.48
C ASP A 191 14.96 -2.22 19.21
N VAL A 192 15.57 -1.28 18.49
CA VAL A 192 16.97 -1.35 18.03
C VAL A 192 17.76 -0.15 18.56
N THR A 193 18.90 -0.40 19.20
CA THR A 193 19.75 0.64 19.82
C THR A 193 21.24 0.42 19.52
N GLY A 194 22.07 1.44 19.80
CA GLY A 194 23.54 1.33 19.75
C GLY A 194 24.10 0.88 18.39
N ASP A 195 25.00 -0.10 18.41
CA ASP A 195 25.71 -0.59 17.22
C ASP A 195 24.78 -1.28 16.20
N GLU A 196 23.66 -1.84 16.65
CA GLU A 196 22.66 -2.45 15.76
C GLU A 196 21.98 -1.41 14.88
N LEU A 197 21.63 -0.25 15.46
CA LEU A 197 21.11 0.89 14.72
C LEU A 197 22.12 1.33 13.65
N GLY A 198 23.41 1.38 13.99
CA GLY A 198 24.49 1.72 13.06
C GLY A 198 24.58 0.78 11.86
N ARG A 199 24.42 -0.53 12.08
CA ARG A 199 24.46 -1.55 11.01
C ARG A 199 23.20 -1.52 10.14
N GLU A 200 22.04 -1.47 10.76
CA GLU A 200 20.75 -1.47 10.05
C GLU A 200 20.55 -0.21 9.21
N LYS A 201 21.09 0.94 9.64
CA LYS A 201 21.00 2.22 8.94
C LYS A 201 21.41 2.09 7.46
N TYR A 202 22.47 1.34 7.18
CA TYR A 202 23.02 1.17 5.82
C TYR A 202 22.46 -0.05 5.06
N GLU A 203 21.61 -0.87 5.70
CA GLU A 203 21.01 -2.01 5.03
C GLU A 203 19.95 -1.54 4.01
N ARG A 204 20.17 -1.88 2.74
CA ARG A 204 19.25 -1.52 1.66
C ARG A 204 18.03 -2.43 1.64
N LEU A 205 16.90 -1.89 1.20
CA LEU A 205 15.72 -2.67 0.86
C LEU A 205 16.02 -3.57 -0.35
N TYR A 206 16.00 -4.88 -0.14
CA TYR A 206 16.28 -5.90 -1.16
C TYR A 206 15.03 -6.67 -1.59
N LEU A 207 13.89 -6.47 -0.94
CA LEU A 207 12.62 -6.97 -1.47
C LEU A 207 12.24 -6.17 -2.73
N PRO A 208 11.66 -6.80 -3.76
CA PRO A 208 11.35 -6.12 -5.01
C PRO A 208 10.47 -4.87 -4.88
N THR A 209 10.86 -3.80 -5.56
CA THR A 209 10.11 -2.54 -5.62
C THR A 209 9.92 -2.07 -7.06
N LEU A 210 8.73 -1.54 -7.36
CA LEU A 210 8.44 -0.82 -8.59
C LEU A 210 8.23 0.66 -8.24
N HIS A 211 9.18 1.50 -8.60
CA HIS A 211 9.11 2.94 -8.45
C HIS A 211 8.48 3.57 -9.69
N VAL A 212 7.47 4.42 -9.50
CA VAL A 212 6.71 5.04 -10.59
C VAL A 212 6.86 6.56 -10.50
N HIS A 213 7.52 7.16 -11.49
CA HIS A 213 7.96 8.55 -11.46
C HIS A 213 7.29 9.36 -12.57
N GLY A 214 6.53 10.40 -12.19
CA GLY A 214 6.14 11.45 -13.12
C GLY A 214 7.32 12.38 -13.39
N LEU A 215 7.74 12.52 -14.65
CA LEU A 215 8.91 13.32 -15.03
C LEU A 215 8.71 14.84 -14.87
N ARG A 216 7.46 15.31 -14.76
CA ARG A 216 7.09 16.71 -14.51
C ARG A 216 6.77 16.99 -13.05
N ASP A 217 6.94 16.00 -12.18
CA ASP A 217 6.79 16.18 -10.75
C ASP A 217 7.92 17.05 -10.18
N GLU A 218 7.58 18.12 -9.48
CA GLU A 218 8.54 19.04 -8.86
C GLU A 218 9.47 18.32 -7.85
N ARG A 219 9.03 17.18 -7.31
CA ARG A 219 9.78 16.36 -6.34
C ARG A 219 10.52 15.19 -6.98
N ILE A 220 10.69 15.16 -8.31
CA ILE A 220 11.36 14.05 -9.02
C ILE A 220 12.76 13.72 -8.47
N ALA A 221 13.52 14.72 -8.03
CA ALA A 221 14.82 14.51 -7.40
C ALA A 221 14.69 13.67 -6.10
N LYS A 222 13.66 13.95 -5.29
CA LYS A 222 13.35 13.21 -4.06
C LYS A 222 12.79 11.81 -4.34
N HIS A 223 12.14 11.60 -5.48
CA HIS A 223 11.73 10.27 -5.90
C HIS A 223 12.93 9.39 -6.25
N ARG A 224 13.87 9.94 -7.00
CA ARG A 224 15.14 9.28 -7.33
C ARG A 224 15.99 9.01 -6.10
N GLU A 225 15.93 9.89 -5.10
CA GLU A 225 16.56 9.66 -3.79
C GLU A 225 16.01 8.39 -3.11
N LEU A 226 14.69 8.15 -3.13
CA LEU A 226 14.08 6.95 -2.54
C LEU A 226 14.63 5.65 -3.16
N VAL A 227 14.91 5.64 -4.46
CA VAL A 227 15.48 4.47 -5.16
C VAL A 227 16.85 4.10 -4.60
N GLN A 228 17.64 5.08 -4.14
CA GLN A 228 19.00 4.85 -3.62
C GLN A 228 19.02 4.04 -2.31
N PHE A 229 17.89 4.00 -1.59
CA PHE A 229 17.71 3.17 -0.39
C PHE A 229 17.35 1.70 -0.71
N CYS A 230 17.10 1.38 -1.98
CA CYS A 230 16.80 0.05 -2.47
C CYS A 230 18.02 -0.54 -3.17
N ARG A 231 18.14 -1.88 -3.22
CA ARG A 231 19.18 -2.51 -4.05
C ARG A 231 18.83 -2.36 -5.53
N ALA A 232 19.85 -2.11 -6.34
CA ALA A 232 19.68 -1.89 -7.77
C ALA A 232 19.19 -3.13 -8.55
N ASP A 233 19.45 -4.33 -8.04
CA ASP A 233 19.01 -5.59 -8.66
C ASP A 233 17.54 -5.94 -8.39
N THR A 234 16.91 -5.28 -7.40
CA THR A 234 15.51 -5.53 -7.01
C THR A 234 14.61 -4.32 -7.14
N ALA A 235 15.17 -3.13 -7.39
CA ALA A 235 14.43 -1.90 -7.64
C ALA A 235 14.27 -1.65 -9.14
N ARG A 236 13.03 -1.56 -9.61
CA ARG A 236 12.69 -1.15 -10.98
C ARG A 236 12.09 0.23 -10.99
N VAL A 237 12.43 1.02 -12.01
CA VAL A 237 11.91 2.38 -12.20
C VAL A 237 11.11 2.44 -13.49
N LEU A 238 9.89 2.96 -13.39
CA LEU A 238 9.01 3.28 -14.51
C LEU A 238 8.81 4.80 -14.51
N GLU A 239 9.27 5.46 -15.57
CA GLU A 239 9.08 6.89 -15.76
C GLU A 239 7.95 7.15 -16.77
N TRP A 240 7.18 8.21 -16.55
CA TRP A 240 6.08 8.62 -17.44
C TRP A 240 5.95 10.15 -17.47
N ASP A 241 5.29 10.67 -18.51
CA ASP A 241 5.09 12.11 -18.68
C ASP A 241 3.92 12.66 -17.82
N GLY A 242 4.14 12.65 -16.51
CA GLY A 242 3.18 13.04 -15.48
C GLY A 242 3.74 14.03 -14.47
N ASP A 243 2.82 14.77 -13.86
CA ASP A 243 2.98 15.59 -12.64
C ASP A 243 2.79 14.71 -11.37
N HIS A 244 2.54 15.33 -10.20
CA HIS A 244 2.35 14.65 -8.90
C HIS A 244 1.01 13.92 -8.79
N ARG A 245 0.78 12.92 -9.63
CA ARG A 245 -0.46 12.13 -9.64
C ARG A 245 -0.25 10.68 -10.05
N ILE A 246 -1.33 9.91 -10.03
CA ILE A 246 -1.37 8.53 -10.53
C ILE A 246 -1.59 8.54 -12.06
N PRO A 247 -0.93 7.67 -12.83
CA PRO A 247 -1.22 7.52 -14.26
C PRO A 247 -2.70 7.25 -14.54
N ILE A 248 -3.29 8.01 -15.47
CA ILE A 248 -4.70 7.86 -15.90
C ILE A 248 -4.86 7.67 -17.41
N LYS A 249 -3.85 8.01 -18.21
CA LYS A 249 -3.87 7.80 -19.67
C LYS A 249 -3.62 6.32 -19.97
N SER A 250 -4.41 5.73 -20.87
CA SER A 250 -4.39 4.29 -21.13
C SER A 250 -3.01 3.70 -21.41
N ALA A 251 -2.16 4.42 -22.15
CA ALA A 251 -0.80 3.96 -22.46
C ALA A 251 0.10 3.90 -21.22
N ASP A 252 0.04 4.92 -20.34
CA ASP A 252 0.83 4.96 -19.11
C ASP A 252 0.30 3.97 -18.07
N VAL A 253 -1.03 3.83 -17.98
CA VAL A 253 -1.69 2.82 -17.15
C VAL A 253 -1.31 1.42 -17.60
N ALA A 254 -1.20 1.17 -18.91
CA ALA A 254 -0.78 -0.14 -19.42
C ALA A 254 0.64 -0.50 -18.98
N LYS A 255 1.59 0.41 -19.16
CA LYS A 255 2.98 0.21 -18.70
C LYS A 255 3.05 -0.04 -17.19
N LEU A 256 2.27 0.71 -16.39
CA LEU A 256 2.22 0.53 -14.95
C LEU A 256 1.66 -0.85 -14.58
N VAL A 257 0.56 -1.26 -15.18
CA VAL A 257 -0.05 -2.59 -14.96
C VAL A 257 0.92 -3.72 -15.30
N ASP A 258 1.60 -3.63 -16.44
CA ASP A 258 2.61 -4.62 -16.84
C ASP A 258 3.77 -4.68 -15.85
N GLY A 259 4.23 -3.51 -15.38
CA GLY A 259 5.24 -3.40 -14.34
C GLY A 259 4.82 -4.10 -13.03
N ILE A 260 3.59 -3.85 -12.57
CA ILE A 260 3.04 -4.46 -11.35
C ILE A 260 2.98 -5.98 -11.48
N ILE A 261 2.46 -6.50 -12.60
CA ILE A 261 2.36 -7.93 -12.87
C ILE A 261 3.76 -8.57 -12.89
N LEU A 262 4.72 -7.94 -13.57
CA LEU A 262 6.10 -8.43 -13.63
C LEU A 262 6.74 -8.48 -12.24
N THR A 263 6.57 -7.44 -11.42
CA THR A 263 7.06 -7.40 -10.03
C THR A 263 6.44 -8.48 -9.17
N ALA A 264 5.13 -8.70 -9.27
CA ALA A 264 4.48 -9.77 -8.53
C ALA A 264 5.01 -11.16 -8.94
N LYS A 265 5.14 -11.43 -10.25
CA LYS A 265 5.61 -12.72 -10.78
C LYS A 265 7.02 -13.07 -10.33
N GLU A 266 7.94 -12.11 -10.34
CA GLU A 266 9.33 -12.31 -9.86
C GLU A 266 9.41 -12.73 -8.39
N THR A 267 8.38 -12.41 -7.61
CA THR A 267 8.31 -12.77 -6.17
C THR A 267 7.57 -14.09 -5.90
N GLY A 268 7.28 -14.85 -6.96
CA GLY A 268 6.53 -16.11 -6.89
C GLY A 268 5.06 -15.93 -6.51
N VAL A 269 4.47 -14.74 -6.72
CA VAL A 269 3.03 -14.55 -6.53
C VAL A 269 2.31 -15.31 -7.64
N PHE A 270 1.45 -16.25 -7.25
CA PHE A 270 0.58 -16.92 -8.20
C PHE A 270 -0.55 -15.97 -8.59
N LEU A 271 -0.56 -15.58 -9.86
CA LEU A 271 -1.60 -14.75 -10.45
C LEU A 271 -2.50 -15.70 -11.26
N LYS A 272 -3.82 -15.61 -11.03
CA LYS A 272 -4.81 -16.27 -11.89
C LYS A 272 -4.79 -15.66 -13.29
#